data_AF-A0A1A8NMX3-F1
#
_entry.id   AF-A0A1A8NMX3-F1
#
_cell.length_a   1.000
_cell.length_b   1.000
_cell.length_c   1.000
_cell.angle_alpha   90.00
_cell.angle_beta   90.00
_cell.angle_gamma   90.00
#
_symmetry.space_group_name_H-M   'P 1'
#
loop_
_entity.id
_entity.type
_entity.pdbx_description
1 polymer ?
#
loop_
_entity_poly.entity_id
_entity_poly.type
_entity_poly.pdbx_seq_one_letter_code
_entity_poly.pdbx_strand_id
1 'polypeptide(L)'
;MELTFSLRRKEIVSEEPLVDDVLKQWPALFLPDQVCAEFFQITQTNLTSRFFTSLDEYAPKIIKVYRSSGAACGEGMKSLLEKLDDQTSDVLNYRKATALRGLPMFMDKHSGSLLKDCLDTEPVEDQINSMKMGILTVIEDDVATVQSSPNIRLFAVVLEEQIVVDEVSDLPTAFALLFGLIYALNMDYPKELKYSFETIQKVFMCLDPKCSARVQSFKNKLLQY
;
A
#
# COMPACT_ATOMS: atom_id res chain seq x y z
N MET A 1 2.87 -12.52 -25.83
CA MET A 1 2.56 -11.88 -24.53
C MET A 1 1.05 -11.80 -24.30
N GLU A 2 0.25 -11.35 -25.28
CA GLU A 2 -1.23 -11.30 -25.16
C GLU A 2 -1.94 -12.65 -24.96
N LEU A 3 -1.45 -13.72 -25.62
CA LEU A 3 -1.96 -15.08 -25.40
C LEU A 3 -1.73 -15.54 -23.94
N THR A 4 -0.61 -15.12 -23.36
CA THR A 4 -0.23 -15.43 -21.98
C THR A 4 -1.12 -14.69 -20.98
N PHE A 5 -1.45 -13.42 -21.26
CA PHE A 5 -2.41 -12.65 -20.48
C PHE A 5 -3.80 -13.29 -20.49
N SER A 6 -4.37 -13.53 -21.67
CA SER A 6 -5.74 -14.04 -21.80
C SER A 6 -5.94 -15.39 -21.10
N LEU A 7 -4.96 -16.30 -21.23
CA LEU A 7 -5.01 -17.61 -20.57
C LEU A 7 -4.96 -17.48 -19.05
N ARG A 8 -3.95 -16.76 -18.53
CA ARG A 8 -3.80 -16.51 -17.09
C ARG A 8 -5.00 -15.78 -16.50
N ARG A 9 -5.52 -14.76 -17.18
CA ARG A 9 -6.67 -14.00 -16.69
C ARG A 9 -7.93 -14.85 -16.64
N LYS A 10 -8.13 -15.73 -17.64
CA LYS A 10 -9.24 -16.69 -17.63
C LYS A 10 -9.15 -17.62 -16.43
N GLU A 11 -7.98 -18.17 -16.17
CA GLU A 11 -7.71 -19.02 -15.01
C GLU A 11 -7.98 -18.29 -13.69
N ILE A 12 -7.31 -17.15 -13.45
CA ILE A 12 -7.46 -16.35 -12.22
C ILE A 12 -8.92 -15.98 -11.95
N VAL A 13 -9.66 -15.54 -12.97
CA VAL A 13 -11.06 -15.08 -12.80
C VAL A 13 -12.05 -16.25 -12.69
N SER A 14 -11.78 -17.39 -13.33
CA SER A 14 -12.73 -18.51 -13.36
C SER A 14 -12.52 -19.47 -12.21
N GLU A 15 -11.28 -19.68 -11.81
CA GLU A 15 -10.88 -20.71 -10.85
C GLU A 15 -10.56 -20.11 -9.47
N GLU A 16 -10.29 -18.81 -9.39
CA GLU A 16 -9.91 -18.10 -8.15
C GLU A 16 -8.87 -18.88 -7.31
N PRO A 17 -7.73 -19.30 -7.91
CA PRO A 17 -6.72 -20.10 -7.24
C PRO A 17 -6.04 -19.33 -6.10
N LEU A 18 -5.44 -20.06 -5.16
CA LEU A 18 -4.63 -19.47 -4.10
C LEU A 18 -3.40 -18.76 -4.69
N VAL A 19 -2.94 -17.71 -4.01
CA VAL A 19 -1.79 -16.91 -4.43
C VAL A 19 -0.53 -17.76 -4.57
N ASP A 20 -0.33 -18.75 -3.68
CA ASP A 20 0.80 -19.69 -3.75
C ASP A 20 0.79 -20.53 -5.04
N ASP A 21 -0.40 -20.95 -5.50
CA ASP A 21 -0.54 -21.71 -6.75
C ASP A 21 -0.26 -20.83 -7.97
N VAL A 22 -0.78 -19.59 -7.97
CA VAL A 22 -0.49 -18.60 -9.02
C VAL A 22 0.99 -18.25 -9.06
N LEU A 23 1.65 -18.13 -7.90
CA LEU A 23 3.09 -17.83 -7.82
C LEU A 23 3.93 -18.95 -8.43
N LYS A 24 3.57 -20.23 -8.18
CA LYS A 24 4.25 -21.38 -8.79
C LYS A 24 4.03 -21.46 -10.30
N GLN A 25 2.81 -21.20 -10.77
CA GLN A 25 2.46 -21.35 -12.17
C GLN A 25 2.85 -20.15 -13.04
N TRP A 26 2.72 -18.95 -12.49
CA TRP A 26 2.95 -17.68 -13.17
C TRP A 26 3.88 -16.75 -12.39
N PRO A 27 5.11 -17.18 -12.02
CA PRO A 27 6.01 -16.38 -11.16
C PRO A 27 6.33 -15.01 -11.75
N ALA A 28 6.41 -14.92 -13.08
CA ALA A 28 6.65 -13.66 -13.79
C ALA A 28 5.55 -12.61 -13.53
N LEU A 29 4.31 -13.01 -13.18
CA LEU A 29 3.22 -12.09 -12.85
C LEU A 29 3.60 -11.10 -11.74
N PHE A 30 4.44 -11.54 -10.81
CA PHE A 30 4.81 -10.81 -9.61
C PHE A 30 6.03 -9.89 -9.82
N LEU A 31 6.64 -9.92 -11.01
CA LEU A 31 7.66 -8.94 -11.37
C LEU A 31 7.03 -7.54 -11.52
N PRO A 32 7.65 -6.47 -10.99
CA PRO A 32 7.08 -5.12 -11.02
C PRO A 32 6.56 -4.66 -12.38
N ASP A 33 7.31 -4.91 -13.45
CA ASP A 33 6.92 -4.55 -14.82
C ASP A 33 5.70 -5.33 -15.30
N GLN A 34 5.58 -6.60 -14.91
CA GLN A 34 4.45 -7.44 -15.27
C GLN A 34 3.20 -7.02 -14.48
N VAL A 35 3.32 -6.75 -13.17
CA VAL A 35 2.23 -6.18 -12.37
C VAL A 35 1.69 -4.90 -13.01
N CYS A 36 2.57 -4.01 -13.45
CA CYS A 36 2.19 -2.78 -14.14
C CYS A 36 1.50 -3.05 -15.48
N ALA A 37 2.00 -4.00 -16.27
CA ALA A 37 1.43 -4.36 -17.57
C ALA A 37 0.04 -5.00 -17.44
N GLU A 38 -0.16 -5.88 -16.45
CA GLU A 38 -1.46 -6.47 -16.15
C GLU A 38 -2.48 -5.42 -15.71
N PHE A 39 -2.07 -4.57 -14.76
CA PHE A 39 -2.91 -3.51 -14.26
C PHE A 39 -3.34 -2.57 -15.40
N PHE A 40 -2.41 -2.21 -16.30
CA PHE A 40 -2.71 -1.40 -17.46
C PHE A 40 -3.71 -2.09 -18.41
N GLN A 41 -3.54 -3.39 -18.69
CA GLN A 41 -4.47 -4.12 -19.54
C GLN A 41 -5.90 -4.17 -18.97
N ILE A 42 -6.03 -4.30 -17.65
CA ILE A 42 -7.33 -4.36 -16.96
C ILE A 42 -7.98 -2.97 -16.87
N THR A 43 -7.22 -1.94 -16.53
CA THR A 43 -7.75 -0.64 -16.11
C THR A 43 -7.54 0.48 -17.13
N GLN A 44 -6.73 0.24 -18.17
CA GLN A 44 -6.26 1.24 -19.14
C GLN A 44 -5.56 2.45 -18.50
N THR A 45 -5.03 2.27 -17.28
CA THR A 45 -4.37 3.32 -16.50
C THR A 45 -2.95 2.87 -16.16
N ASN A 46 -1.96 3.76 -16.34
CA ASN A 46 -0.58 3.46 -15.96
C ASN A 46 -0.44 3.47 -14.43
N LEU A 47 -0.15 2.31 -13.82
CA LEU A 47 -0.11 2.12 -12.38
C LEU A 47 0.82 3.11 -11.67
N THR A 48 2.11 3.05 -12.00
CA THR A 48 3.15 3.82 -11.31
C THR A 48 2.99 5.31 -11.60
N SER A 49 2.93 5.71 -12.87
CA SER A 49 2.83 7.13 -13.23
C SER A 49 1.62 7.80 -12.58
N ARG A 50 0.43 7.16 -12.63
CA ARG A 50 -0.78 7.73 -12.04
C ARG A 50 -0.72 7.76 -10.52
N PHE A 51 -0.27 6.67 -9.89
CA PHE A 51 -0.17 6.58 -8.44
C PHE A 51 0.80 7.61 -7.87
N PHE A 52 2.02 7.68 -8.40
CA PHE A 52 3.04 8.61 -7.91
C PHE A 52 2.67 10.07 -8.15
N THR A 53 2.14 10.42 -9.34
CA THR A 53 1.65 11.78 -9.61
C THR A 53 0.59 12.21 -8.60
N SER A 54 -0.36 11.31 -8.31
CA SER A 54 -1.42 11.58 -7.35
C SER A 54 -0.90 11.64 -5.91
N LEU A 55 0.03 10.78 -5.55
CA LEU A 55 0.66 10.79 -4.22
C LEU A 55 1.44 12.09 -3.99
N ASP A 56 2.16 12.58 -5.01
CA ASP A 56 2.86 13.86 -4.95
C ASP A 56 1.90 15.04 -4.74
N GLU A 57 0.76 15.01 -5.44
CA GLU A 57 -0.28 16.03 -5.30
C GLU A 57 -0.97 15.99 -3.93
N TYR A 58 -1.38 14.79 -3.49
CA TYR A 58 -2.28 14.64 -2.35
C TYR A 58 -1.56 14.44 -1.02
N ALA A 59 -0.33 13.90 -0.97
CA ALA A 59 0.39 13.70 0.29
C ALA A 59 0.40 14.95 1.21
N PRO A 60 0.80 16.16 0.74
CA PRO A 60 0.76 17.34 1.61
C PRO A 60 -0.66 17.71 2.08
N LYS A 61 -1.67 17.53 1.23
CA LYS A 61 -3.08 17.80 1.56
C LYS A 61 -3.61 16.79 2.60
N ILE A 62 -3.25 15.52 2.44
CA ILE A 62 -3.59 14.42 3.35
C ILE A 62 -3.00 14.70 4.74
N ILE A 63 -1.74 15.09 4.84
CA ILE A 63 -1.10 15.44 6.12
C ILE A 63 -1.82 16.62 6.80
N LYS A 64 -2.21 17.66 6.04
CA LYS A 64 -3.02 18.77 6.59
C LYS A 64 -4.38 18.26 7.11
N VAL A 65 -5.04 17.36 6.39
CA VAL A 65 -6.30 16.74 6.84
C VAL A 65 -6.11 15.98 8.14
N TYR A 66 -5.05 15.17 8.27
CA TYR A 66 -4.73 14.44 9.50
C TYR A 66 -4.56 15.40 10.69
N ARG A 67 -3.80 16.48 10.51
CA ARG A 67 -3.58 17.50 11.55
C ARG A 67 -4.86 18.23 11.93
N SER A 68 -5.67 18.63 10.94
CA SER A 68 -6.93 19.34 11.19
C SER A 68 -7.98 18.50 11.94
N SER A 69 -7.83 17.18 11.92
CA SER A 69 -8.77 16.26 12.57
C SER A 69 -8.50 16.05 14.07
N GLY A 70 -7.41 16.63 14.61
CA GLY A 70 -7.15 16.73 16.06
C GLY A 70 -7.29 15.40 16.81
N ALA A 71 -8.02 15.42 17.94
CA ALA A 71 -8.23 14.26 18.81
C ALA A 71 -8.97 13.07 18.14
N ALA A 72 -9.58 13.26 16.97
CA ALA A 72 -10.34 12.20 16.28
C ALA A 72 -9.44 11.10 15.67
N CYS A 73 -8.15 11.37 15.45
CA CYS A 73 -7.22 10.43 14.81
C CYS A 73 -6.52 9.46 15.78
N GLY A 74 -6.74 9.58 17.09
CA GLY A 74 -6.12 8.71 18.10
C GLY A 74 -4.60 8.93 18.28
N GLU A 75 -4.02 8.21 19.24
CA GLU A 75 -2.62 8.38 19.64
C GLU A 75 -1.63 7.94 18.55
N GLY A 76 -1.96 6.86 17.82
CA GLY A 76 -1.09 6.37 16.74
C GLY A 76 -0.87 7.40 15.63
N MET A 77 -1.89 8.17 15.24
CA MET A 77 -1.72 9.22 14.24
C MET A 77 -0.88 10.38 14.77
N LYS A 78 -1.02 10.74 16.05
CA LYS A 78 -0.17 11.79 16.64
C LYS A 78 1.29 11.39 16.61
N SER A 79 1.60 10.18 17.09
CA SER A 79 2.96 9.64 17.06
C SER A 79 3.52 9.59 15.63
N LEU A 80 2.70 9.20 14.64
CA LEU A 80 3.10 9.20 13.24
C LEU A 80 3.42 10.61 12.71
N LEU A 81 2.66 11.64 13.11
CA LEU A 81 2.88 13.03 12.70
C LEU A 81 4.07 13.67 13.44
N GLU A 82 4.27 13.36 14.72
CA GLU A 82 5.45 13.80 15.48
C GLU A 82 6.74 13.27 14.86
N LYS A 83 6.77 11.97 14.51
CA LYS A 83 7.89 11.39 13.77
C LYS A 83 8.15 12.07 12.43
N LEU A 84 7.11 12.55 11.74
CA LEU A 84 7.25 13.33 10.51
C LEU A 84 7.86 14.72 10.78
N ASP A 85 7.48 15.38 11.86
CA ASP A 85 7.99 16.70 12.22
C ASP A 85 9.46 16.65 12.68
N ASP A 86 9.89 15.54 13.28
CA ASP A 86 11.27 15.30 13.68
C ASP A 86 12.20 14.94 12.50
N GLN A 87 11.65 14.66 11.31
CA GLN A 87 12.47 14.27 10.16
C GLN A 87 13.19 15.43 9.49
N THR A 88 14.50 15.27 9.31
CA THR A 88 15.39 16.27 8.72
C THR A 88 16.00 15.82 7.39
N SER A 89 16.03 14.51 7.12
CA SER A 89 16.51 13.91 5.87
C SER A 89 15.36 13.28 5.09
N ASP A 90 15.42 13.36 3.76
CA ASP A 90 14.42 12.77 2.85
C ASP A 90 12.95 13.08 3.22
N VAL A 91 12.70 14.33 3.61
CA VAL A 91 11.40 14.81 4.08
C VAL A 91 10.29 14.56 3.05
N LEU A 92 10.62 14.56 1.76
CA LEU A 92 9.65 14.30 0.70
C LEU A 92 9.18 12.85 0.70
N ASN A 93 10.08 11.86 0.68
CA ASN A 93 9.67 10.46 0.72
C ASN A 93 9.06 10.11 2.08
N TYR A 94 9.59 10.65 3.17
CA TYR A 94 9.00 10.44 4.49
C TYR A 94 7.57 10.96 4.53
N ARG A 95 7.29 12.16 3.99
CA ARG A 95 5.91 12.69 3.88
C ARG A 95 4.98 11.77 3.08
N LYS A 96 5.44 11.22 1.96
CA LYS A 96 4.66 10.26 1.16
C LYS A 96 4.38 8.99 1.95
N ALA A 97 5.39 8.45 2.62
CA ALA A 97 5.26 7.30 3.49
C ALA A 97 4.30 7.56 4.66
N THR A 98 4.40 8.71 5.34
CA THR A 98 3.48 9.13 6.41
C THR A 98 2.04 9.23 5.91
N ALA A 99 1.81 9.81 4.72
CA ALA A 99 0.49 9.89 4.12
C ALA A 99 -0.10 8.49 3.85
N LEU A 100 0.71 7.54 3.37
CA LEU A 100 0.25 6.16 3.15
C LEU A 100 0.04 5.38 4.46
N ARG A 101 0.95 5.50 5.45
CA ARG A 101 0.83 4.87 6.77
C ARG A 101 -0.42 5.35 7.53
N GLY A 102 -0.73 6.64 7.44
CA GLY A 102 -1.88 7.24 8.11
C GLY A 102 -3.22 6.94 7.43
N LEU A 103 -3.24 6.52 6.16
CA LEU A 103 -4.49 6.39 5.41
C LEU A 103 -5.44 5.34 5.99
N PRO A 104 -5.01 4.09 6.30
CA PRO A 104 -5.82 3.11 7.02
C PRO A 104 -6.30 3.59 8.40
N MET A 105 -5.40 4.22 9.16
CA MET A 105 -5.71 4.77 10.48
C MET A 105 -6.84 5.80 10.42
N PHE A 106 -6.84 6.63 9.38
CA PHE A 106 -7.81 7.70 9.20
C PHE A 106 -9.12 7.21 8.56
N MET A 107 -9.02 6.45 7.47
CA MET A 107 -10.16 6.08 6.64
C MET A 107 -10.92 4.90 7.21
N ASP A 108 -10.25 3.94 7.83
CA ASP A 108 -10.90 2.72 8.31
C ASP A 108 -10.82 2.57 9.83
N LYS A 109 -10.05 3.42 10.51
CA LYS A 109 -9.77 3.32 11.97
C LYS A 109 -9.11 1.99 12.35
N HIS A 110 -8.43 1.37 11.39
CA HIS A 110 -7.71 0.11 11.52
C HIS A 110 -6.41 0.25 10.73
N SER A 111 -5.27 -0.08 11.33
CA SER A 111 -3.96 0.05 10.65
C SER A 111 -3.04 -1.14 10.83
N GLY A 112 -3.26 -1.97 11.84
CA GLY A 112 -2.31 -3.04 12.20
C GLY A 112 -2.23 -4.19 11.19
N SER A 113 -3.22 -4.35 10.31
CA SER A 113 -3.24 -5.48 9.36
C SER A 113 -2.55 -5.18 8.03
N LEU A 114 -2.52 -3.91 7.58
CA LEU A 114 -1.96 -3.58 6.26
C LEU A 114 -0.45 -3.37 6.28
N LEU A 115 0.09 -2.75 7.32
CA LEU A 115 1.50 -2.39 7.41
C LEU A 115 2.05 -2.98 8.70
N LYS A 116 3.00 -3.90 8.58
CA LYS A 116 3.71 -4.49 9.71
C LYS A 116 5.19 -4.16 9.61
N ASP A 117 5.80 -3.93 10.77
CA ASP A 117 7.24 -3.73 10.88
C ASP A 117 7.82 -5.04 11.48
N CYS A 118 8.96 -5.49 10.95
CA CYS A 118 9.66 -6.73 11.31
C CYS A 118 11.15 -6.42 11.45
N LEU A 119 11.79 -6.91 12.51
CA LEU A 119 13.24 -6.82 12.64
C LEU A 119 13.90 -7.88 11.75
N ASP A 120 15.05 -7.57 11.16
CA ASP A 120 15.75 -8.52 10.28
C ASP A 120 16.29 -9.78 10.98
N THR A 121 16.30 -9.76 12.31
CA THR A 121 16.62 -10.91 13.18
C THR A 121 15.40 -11.76 13.52
N GLU A 122 14.17 -11.27 13.29
CA GLU A 122 12.94 -11.99 13.58
C GLU A 122 12.57 -12.98 12.47
N PRO A 123 11.97 -14.13 12.81
CA PRO A 123 11.46 -15.05 11.81
C PRO A 123 10.30 -14.42 11.04
N VAL A 124 10.52 -14.19 9.75
CA VAL A 124 9.55 -13.57 8.84
C VAL A 124 8.22 -14.35 8.80
N GLU A 125 8.30 -15.69 8.92
CA GLU A 125 7.16 -16.60 8.96
C GLU A 125 6.14 -16.21 10.04
N ASP A 126 6.60 -15.85 11.25
CA ASP A 126 5.73 -15.45 12.35
C ASP A 126 5.02 -14.11 12.08
N GLN A 127 5.64 -13.24 11.28
CA GLN A 127 5.10 -11.92 10.97
C GLN A 127 4.08 -11.95 9.81
N ILE A 128 4.30 -12.82 8.83
CA ILE A 128 3.39 -13.01 7.68
C ILE A 128 2.20 -13.90 8.04
N ASN A 129 2.34 -14.79 9.04
CA ASN A 129 1.21 -15.53 9.61
C ASN A 129 0.09 -14.55 9.99
N SER A 130 -1.16 -14.85 9.63
CA SER A 130 -2.37 -14.00 9.75
C SER A 130 -2.47 -12.80 8.80
N MET A 131 -1.47 -12.53 7.96
CA MET A 131 -1.49 -11.42 7.01
C MET A 131 -2.14 -11.83 5.69
N LYS A 132 -3.44 -11.51 5.56
CA LYS A 132 -4.15 -11.74 4.29
C LYS A 132 -3.62 -10.87 3.15
N MET A 133 -3.26 -9.63 3.48
CA MET A 133 -2.81 -8.63 2.51
C MET A 133 -2.07 -7.50 3.22
N GLY A 134 -0.86 -7.19 2.75
CA GLY A 134 -0.23 -5.91 3.05
C GLY A 134 1.26 -5.86 2.78
N ILE A 135 1.96 -5.02 3.53
CA ILE A 135 3.36 -4.68 3.31
C ILE A 135 4.12 -4.88 4.61
N LEU A 136 5.19 -5.65 4.53
CA LEU A 136 6.17 -5.82 5.58
C LEU A 136 7.29 -4.78 5.40
N THR A 137 7.62 -4.05 6.47
CA THR A 137 8.81 -3.20 6.56
C THR A 137 9.86 -3.96 7.32
N VAL A 138 10.98 -4.31 6.69
CA VAL A 138 12.10 -4.96 7.37
C VAL A 138 13.06 -3.89 7.88
N ILE A 139 13.31 -3.89 9.17
CA ILE A 139 14.12 -2.91 9.90
C ILE A 139 15.42 -3.61 10.35
N GLU A 140 16.56 -2.95 10.19
CA GLU A 140 17.82 -3.46 10.73
C GLU A 140 17.79 -3.43 12.27
N ASP A 141 18.09 -4.56 12.90
CA ASP A 141 18.23 -4.69 14.35
C ASP A 141 19.59 -4.12 14.82
N ASP A 142 19.74 -2.79 14.76
CA ASP A 142 20.94 -2.12 15.25
C ASP A 142 20.69 -1.48 16.64
N VAL A 143 21.42 -1.96 17.65
CA VAL A 143 21.28 -1.60 19.07
C VAL A 143 21.71 -0.15 19.36
N ALA A 144 22.30 0.55 18.38
CA ALA A 144 22.95 1.85 18.56
C ALA A 144 22.07 3.09 18.29
N THR A 145 20.92 2.97 17.61
CA THR A 145 20.13 4.15 17.21
C THR A 145 18.95 4.42 18.13
N VAL A 146 19.25 4.84 19.36
CA VAL A 146 18.22 5.35 20.31
C VAL A 146 17.79 6.79 19.96
N GLN A 147 18.33 7.39 18.89
CA GLN A 147 18.15 8.82 18.54
C GLN A 147 17.88 9.10 17.05
N SER A 148 17.79 8.09 16.18
CA SER A 148 17.42 8.28 14.77
C SER A 148 16.29 7.35 14.38
N SER A 149 15.52 7.72 13.35
CA SER A 149 14.52 6.84 12.74
C SER A 149 15.10 5.46 12.42
N PRO A 150 14.32 4.38 12.55
CA PRO A 150 14.77 3.02 12.28
C PRO A 150 15.37 2.93 10.88
N ASN A 151 16.51 2.24 10.75
CA ASN A 151 17.11 2.01 9.44
C ASN A 151 16.29 0.95 8.71
N ILE A 152 15.55 1.37 7.69
CA ILE A 152 14.69 0.48 6.91
C ILE A 152 15.56 -0.19 5.86
N ARG A 153 15.61 -1.52 5.90
CA ARG A 153 16.40 -2.32 4.97
C ARG A 153 15.69 -2.50 3.64
N LEU A 154 14.45 -2.99 3.69
CA LEU A 154 13.62 -3.26 2.52
C LEU A 154 12.13 -3.35 2.88
N PHE A 155 11.30 -3.37 1.84
CA PHE A 155 9.88 -3.65 1.94
C PHE A 155 9.53 -4.92 1.16
N ALA A 156 8.55 -5.68 1.65
CA ALA A 156 8.00 -6.83 0.97
C ALA A 156 6.47 -6.75 0.90
N VAL A 157 5.89 -7.22 -0.21
CA VAL A 157 4.43 -7.34 -0.37
C VAL A 157 4.02 -8.75 0.00
N VAL A 158 3.02 -8.85 0.88
CA VAL A 158 2.48 -10.10 1.42
C VAL A 158 1.03 -10.26 0.98
N LEU A 159 0.72 -11.40 0.37
CA LEU A 159 -0.64 -11.81 -0.02
C LEU A 159 -0.87 -13.25 0.40
N GLU A 160 -2.00 -13.54 1.05
CA GLU A 160 -2.34 -14.87 1.57
C GLU A 160 -1.19 -15.53 2.35
N GLU A 161 -0.59 -14.76 3.27
CA GLU A 161 0.53 -15.22 4.12
C GLU A 161 1.80 -15.60 3.33
N GLN A 162 1.91 -15.20 2.07
CA GLN A 162 3.09 -15.42 1.22
C GLN A 162 3.74 -14.09 0.84
N ILE A 163 5.08 -14.02 0.91
CA ILE A 163 5.83 -12.93 0.30
C ILE A 163 5.80 -13.14 -1.22
N VAL A 164 5.13 -12.22 -1.91
CA VAL A 164 4.94 -12.28 -3.36
C VAL A 164 5.83 -11.32 -4.12
N VAL A 165 6.28 -10.25 -3.47
CA VAL A 165 7.30 -9.32 -4.00
C VAL A 165 8.22 -8.97 -2.84
N ASP A 166 9.52 -9.12 -3.05
CA ASP A 166 10.56 -8.85 -2.06
C ASP A 166 11.51 -7.74 -2.55
N GLU A 167 12.39 -7.27 -1.66
CA GLU A 167 13.46 -6.31 -1.93
C GLU A 167 12.97 -4.99 -2.55
N VAL A 168 11.79 -4.50 -2.13
CA VAL A 168 11.24 -3.23 -2.60
C VAL A 168 11.89 -2.06 -1.88
N SER A 169 12.27 -1.02 -2.63
CA SER A 169 13.08 0.12 -2.15
C SER A 169 12.36 1.04 -1.17
N ASP A 170 11.05 1.19 -1.30
CA ASP A 170 10.29 2.19 -0.56
C ASP A 170 8.81 1.81 -0.41
N LEU A 171 8.18 2.37 0.63
CA LEU A 171 6.78 2.11 0.94
C LEU A 171 5.83 2.51 -0.20
N PRO A 172 5.93 3.70 -0.83
CA PRO A 172 5.11 4.04 -2.00
C PRO A 172 5.16 3.01 -3.12
N THR A 173 6.35 2.52 -3.48
CA THR A 173 6.52 1.49 -4.51
C THR A 173 5.86 0.18 -4.09
N ALA A 174 6.08 -0.28 -2.85
CA ALA A 174 5.43 -1.49 -2.33
C ALA A 174 3.90 -1.37 -2.33
N PHE A 175 3.37 -0.18 -2.01
CA PHE A 175 1.93 0.09 -2.00
C PHE A 175 1.34 0.10 -3.41
N ALA A 176 2.05 0.68 -4.38
CA ALA A 176 1.64 0.65 -5.78
C ALA A 176 1.61 -0.79 -6.32
N LEU A 177 2.64 -1.59 -6.03
CA LEU A 177 2.69 -3.00 -6.45
C LEU A 177 1.61 -3.85 -5.79
N LEU A 178 1.38 -3.67 -4.48
CA LEU A 178 0.26 -4.30 -3.80
C LEU A 178 -1.07 -3.96 -4.48
N PHE A 179 -1.31 -2.67 -4.76
CA PHE A 179 -2.54 -2.24 -5.44
C PHE A 179 -2.67 -2.85 -6.84
N GLY A 180 -1.57 -2.92 -7.60
CA GLY A 180 -1.54 -3.58 -8.91
C GLY A 180 -1.89 -5.06 -8.84
N LEU A 181 -1.32 -5.77 -7.86
CA LEU A 181 -1.54 -7.21 -7.65
C LEU A 181 -2.99 -7.52 -7.28
N ILE A 182 -3.66 -6.66 -6.51
CA ILE A 182 -5.09 -6.83 -6.22
C ILE A 182 -5.91 -6.96 -7.51
N TYR A 183 -5.63 -6.13 -8.53
CA TYR A 183 -6.31 -6.22 -9.81
C TYR A 183 -5.84 -7.42 -10.63
N ALA A 184 -4.53 -7.63 -10.70
CA ALA A 184 -3.93 -8.73 -11.47
C ALA A 184 -4.49 -10.10 -11.03
N LEU A 185 -4.62 -10.29 -9.72
CA LEU A 185 -5.13 -11.50 -9.08
C LEU A 185 -6.65 -11.51 -8.86
N ASN A 186 -7.37 -10.48 -9.31
CA ASN A 186 -8.83 -10.37 -9.14
C ASN A 186 -9.31 -10.44 -7.68
N MET A 187 -8.52 -9.92 -6.74
CA MET A 187 -8.84 -9.98 -5.31
C MET A 187 -9.82 -8.88 -4.89
N ASP A 188 -10.69 -9.22 -3.94
CA ASP A 188 -11.51 -8.25 -3.24
C ASP A 188 -10.70 -7.44 -2.21
N TYR A 189 -11.09 -6.18 -2.02
CA TYR A 189 -10.51 -5.39 -0.92
C TYR A 189 -10.93 -5.96 0.44
N PRO A 190 -9.99 -6.09 1.40
CA PRO A 190 -10.33 -6.45 2.77
C PRO A 190 -11.39 -5.49 3.35
N LYS A 191 -12.42 -6.04 4.00
CA LYS A 191 -13.52 -5.24 4.57
C LYS A 191 -13.03 -4.17 5.54
N GLU A 192 -11.97 -4.47 6.27
CA GLU A 192 -11.32 -3.59 7.25
C GLU A 192 -10.54 -2.43 6.62
N LEU A 193 -10.26 -2.48 5.32
CA LEU A 193 -9.47 -1.50 4.58
C LEU A 193 -10.24 -0.90 3.40
N LYS A 194 -11.55 -1.10 3.39
CA LYS A 194 -12.43 -0.77 2.26
C LYS A 194 -12.30 0.69 1.87
N TYR A 195 -12.32 1.62 2.83
CA TYR A 195 -12.31 3.05 2.52
C TYR A 195 -10.92 3.55 2.11
N SER A 196 -9.84 2.95 2.63
CA SER A 196 -8.48 3.21 2.17
C SER A 196 -8.28 2.81 0.72
N PHE A 197 -8.60 1.56 0.38
CA PHE A 197 -8.46 1.09 -1.00
C PHE A 197 -9.42 1.82 -1.96
N GLU A 198 -10.65 2.12 -1.52
CA GLU A 198 -11.56 2.96 -2.30
C GLU A 198 -10.97 4.37 -2.54
N THR A 199 -10.28 4.95 -1.57
CA THR A 199 -9.59 6.25 -1.72
C THR A 199 -8.49 6.15 -2.77
N ILE A 200 -7.64 5.12 -2.71
CA ILE A 200 -6.59 4.92 -3.72
C ILE A 200 -7.23 4.71 -5.10
N GLN A 201 -8.22 3.83 -5.22
CA GLN A 201 -8.90 3.55 -6.48
C GLN A 201 -9.54 4.79 -7.12
N LYS A 202 -10.29 5.58 -6.34
CA LYS A 202 -11.17 6.63 -6.88
C LYS A 202 -10.57 8.02 -6.85
N VAL A 203 -9.70 8.30 -5.87
CA VAL A 203 -9.05 9.61 -5.72
C VAL A 203 -7.69 9.61 -6.42
N PHE A 204 -6.86 8.59 -6.20
CA PHE A 204 -5.52 8.56 -6.78
C PHE A 204 -5.59 8.03 -8.21
N MET A 205 -6.17 6.84 -8.38
CA MET A 205 -6.16 6.15 -9.68
C MET A 205 -7.27 6.59 -10.62
N CYS A 206 -8.31 7.28 -10.12
CA CYS A 206 -9.46 7.75 -10.90
C CYS A 206 -10.16 6.68 -11.75
N LEU A 207 -10.18 5.43 -11.26
CA LEU A 207 -10.78 4.30 -11.99
C LEU A 207 -12.31 4.31 -12.00
N ASP A 208 -12.94 4.94 -11.01
CA ASP A 208 -14.40 5.07 -10.91
C ASP A 208 -14.77 6.46 -10.35
N PRO A 209 -15.68 7.21 -10.99
CA PRO A 209 -16.13 8.52 -10.48
C PRO A 209 -16.97 8.46 -9.20
N LYS A 210 -17.65 7.34 -8.89
CA LYS A 210 -18.62 7.27 -7.80
C LYS A 210 -17.96 6.90 -6.47
N CYS A 211 -17.80 7.86 -5.57
CA CYS A 211 -17.28 7.61 -4.22
C CYS A 211 -18.39 7.26 -3.21
N SER A 212 -18.10 6.41 -2.24
CA SER A 212 -18.91 6.30 -1.02
C SER A 212 -18.94 7.65 -0.28
N ALA A 213 -19.97 7.88 0.54
CA ALA A 213 -20.12 9.14 1.27
C ALA A 213 -18.88 9.50 2.11
N ARG A 214 -18.20 8.49 2.68
CA ARG A 214 -16.99 8.68 3.47
C ARG A 214 -15.81 9.13 2.61
N VAL A 215 -15.55 8.44 1.50
CA VAL A 215 -14.45 8.81 0.57
C VAL A 215 -14.75 10.14 -0.12
N GLN A 216 -16.00 10.43 -0.44
CA GLN A 216 -16.40 11.73 -0.98
C GLN A 216 -16.14 12.87 0.01
N SER A 217 -16.48 12.67 1.28
CA SER A 217 -16.18 13.65 2.33
C SER A 217 -14.67 13.89 2.47
N PHE A 218 -13.87 12.81 2.44
CA PHE A 218 -12.41 12.92 2.46
C PHE A 218 -11.86 13.67 1.23
N LYS A 219 -12.30 13.29 0.02
CA LYS A 219 -11.95 13.97 -1.23
C LYS A 219 -12.27 15.47 -1.18
N ASN A 220 -13.45 15.83 -0.67
CA ASN A 220 -13.84 17.24 -0.52
C ASN A 220 -12.92 17.99 0.44
N LYS A 221 -12.47 17.36 1.54
CA LYS A 221 -11.47 17.97 2.45
C LYS A 221 -10.12 18.16 1.78
N LEU A 222 -9.69 17.22 0.93
CA LEU A 222 -8.43 17.37 0.18
C LEU A 222 -8.47 18.57 -0.76
N LEU A 223 -9.63 18.87 -1.36
CA LEU A 223 -9.80 20.01 -2.26
C LEU A 223 -9.83 21.38 -1.55
N GLN A 224 -9.95 21.39 -0.23
CA GLN A 224 -9.90 22.63 0.57
C GLN A 224 -8.46 23.09 0.88
N TYR A 225 -7.45 22.29 0.51
CA TYR A 225 -6.05 22.47 0.88
C TYR A 225 -5.07 22.43 -0.28
#